data_AF-A0A1G0MQ24-F1
#
_entry.id   AF-A0A1G0MQ24-F1
#
_cell.length_a   1.000
_cell.length_b   1.000
_cell.length_c   1.000
_cell.angle_alpha   90.00
_cell.angle_beta   90.00
_cell.angle_gamma   90.00
#
_symmetry.space_group_name_H-M   'P 1'
#
loop_
_entity.id
_entity.type
_entity.pdbx_description
1 polymer ?
#
loop_
_entity_poly.entity_id
_entity_poly.type
_entity_poly.pdbx_seq_one_letter_code
_entity_poly.pdbx_strand_id
1 'polypeptide(L)'
;MNDDEIIHSDILNYFNAEFDALEERLKTGNMEDYRERVLVSRKIADALNLLSPYVRSDPRARHLVRSAEALKKELLSVREMIVKQVLQQKDQQSLLHAIIMQKKGGAPRDPEEMSR
;
A
#
# COMPACT_ATOMS: atom_id res chain seq x y z
N MET A 1 28.93 26.62 -16.25
CA MET A 1 28.12 25.70 -15.44
C MET A 1 29.09 25.01 -14.51
N ASN A 2 28.86 25.06 -13.20
CA ASN A 2 29.74 24.41 -12.23
C ASN A 2 29.39 22.93 -12.20
N ASP A 3 30.40 22.05 -12.31
CA ASP A 3 30.19 20.60 -12.29
C ASP A 3 29.44 20.13 -11.01
N ASP A 4 29.63 20.84 -9.90
CA ASP A 4 28.91 20.61 -8.64
C ASP A 4 27.39 20.83 -8.76
N GLU A 5 26.94 21.79 -9.57
CA GLU A 5 25.51 22.04 -9.80
C GLU A 5 24.87 20.94 -10.63
N ILE A 6 25.62 20.38 -11.59
CA ILE A 6 25.18 19.27 -12.44
C ILE A 6 25.04 18.00 -11.58
N ILE A 7 26.07 17.65 -10.81
CA ILE A 7 26.05 16.49 -9.91
C ILE A 7 24.91 16.61 -8.89
N HIS A 8 24.72 17.80 -8.31
CA HIS A 8 23.63 18.05 -7.38
C HIS A 8 22.25 17.83 -8.01
N SER A 9 22.04 18.36 -9.22
CA SER A 9 20.80 18.15 -9.97
C SER A 9 20.57 16.67 -10.26
N ASP A 10 21.60 15.94 -10.67
CA ASP A 10 21.49 14.51 -10.98
C ASP A 10 21.14 13.67 -9.74
N ILE A 11 21.72 13.99 -8.58
CA ILE A 11 21.37 13.35 -7.31
C ILE A 11 19.90 13.58 -6.97
N LEU A 12 19.40 14.81 -7.10
CA LEU A 12 18.00 15.11 -6.82
C LEU A 12 17.06 14.41 -7.80
N ASN A 13 17.42 14.38 -9.09
CA ASN A 13 16.64 13.69 -10.12
C ASN A 13 16.58 12.18 -9.85
N TYR A 14 17.70 11.58 -9.45
CA TYR A 14 17.76 10.16 -9.07
C TYR A 14 16.81 9.85 -7.90
N PHE A 15 16.91 10.59 -6.80
CA PHE A 15 16.05 10.33 -5.64
C PHE A 15 14.57 10.62 -5.93
N ASN A 16 14.27 11.60 -6.79
CA ASN A 16 12.91 11.86 -7.22
C ASN A 16 12.33 10.67 -8.00
N ALA A 17 13.07 10.15 -8.99
CA ALA A 17 12.65 8.98 -9.75
C ALA A 17 12.46 7.74 -8.87
N GLU A 18 13.35 7.51 -7.91
CA GLU A 18 13.25 6.40 -6.96
C GLU A 18 12.01 6.52 -6.06
N PHE A 19 11.71 7.70 -5.52
CA PHE A 19 10.53 7.89 -4.67
C PHE A 19 9.23 7.80 -5.47
N ASP A 20 9.19 8.34 -6.69
CA ASP A 20 8.03 8.24 -7.58
C ASP A 20 7.74 6.77 -7.93
N ALA A 21 8.77 5.97 -8.25
CA ALA A 21 8.64 4.55 -8.53
C ALA A 21 8.14 3.76 -7.29
N LEU A 22 8.60 4.11 -6.09
CA LEU A 22 8.15 3.48 -4.85
C LEU A 22 6.69 3.83 -4.53
N GLU A 23 6.28 5.07 -4.75
CA GLU A 23 4.90 5.50 -4.59
C GLU A 23 3.96 4.78 -5.57
N GLU A 24 4.37 4.63 -6.83
CA GLU A 24 3.62 3.86 -7.83
C GLU A 24 3.49 2.39 -7.43
N ARG A 25 4.58 1.75 -6.97
CA ARG A 25 4.55 0.37 -6.46
C ARG A 25 3.62 0.20 -5.26
N LEU A 26 3.59 1.18 -4.36
CA LEU A 26 2.68 1.17 -3.21
C LEU A 26 1.22 1.26 -3.67
N LYS A 27 0.91 2.22 -4.54
CA LYS A 27 -0.44 2.47 -5.08
C LYS A 27 -0.99 1.31 -5.90
N THR A 28 -0.14 0.66 -6.70
CA THR A 28 -0.51 -0.52 -7.50
C THR A 28 -0.66 -1.79 -6.66
N GLY A 29 -0.34 -1.74 -5.37
CA GLY A 29 -0.43 -2.88 -4.46
C GLY A 29 0.71 -3.88 -4.61
N ASN A 30 1.77 -3.55 -5.35
CA ASN A 30 2.96 -4.40 -5.55
C ASN A 30 3.93 -4.38 -4.35
N MET A 31 3.45 -3.96 -3.18
CA MET A 31 4.12 -4.04 -1.88
C MET A 31 3.12 -4.57 -0.85
N GLU A 32 2.81 -5.86 -0.89
CA GLU A 32 1.84 -6.46 0.04
C GLU A 32 2.48 -6.89 1.37
N ASP A 33 3.78 -7.21 1.36
CA ASP A 33 4.50 -7.62 2.58
C ASP A 33 4.86 -6.40 3.45
N TYR A 34 4.33 -6.40 4.67
CA TYR A 34 4.65 -5.37 5.66
C TYR A 34 6.14 -5.33 5.99
N ARG A 35 6.83 -6.48 6.00
CA ARG A 35 8.28 -6.51 6.26
C ARG A 35 9.05 -5.79 5.16
N GLU A 36 8.65 -5.97 3.90
CA GLU A 36 9.21 -5.21 2.78
C GLU A 36 8.96 -3.71 2.96
N ARG A 37 7.72 -3.32 3.28
CA ARG A 37 7.37 -1.90 3.53
C ARG A 37 8.22 -1.27 4.64
N VAL A 38 8.48 -1.99 5.73
CA VAL A 38 9.35 -1.53 6.84
C VAL A 38 10.80 -1.36 6.38
N LEU A 39 11.33 -2.30 5.60
CA LEU A 39 12.69 -2.21 5.06
C LEU A 39 12.83 -1.02 4.09
N VAL A 40 11.85 -0.82 3.22
CA VAL A 40 11.81 0.33 2.29
C VAL A 40 11.71 1.63 3.09
N SER A 41 10.84 1.71 4.10
CA SER A 41 10.75 2.87 5.00
C SER A 41 12.09 3.20 5.66
N ARG A 42 12.86 2.19 6.07
CA ARG A 42 14.21 2.40 6.62
C ARG A 42 15.17 2.98 5.59
N LYS A 43 15.16 2.45 4.36
CA LYS A 43 15.98 2.98 3.26
C LYS A 43 15.61 4.42 2.89
N ILE A 44 14.33 4.77 2.92
CA ILE A 44 13.87 6.15 2.74
C ILE A 44 14.42 7.04 3.85
N ALA A 45 14.43 6.58 5.11
CA ALA A 45 15.03 7.35 6.20
C ALA A 45 16.54 7.59 6.00
N ASP A 46 17.26 6.59 5.50
CA ASP A 46 18.69 6.74 5.17
C ASP A 46 18.89 7.74 4.02
N ALA A 47 18.06 7.68 2.96
CA ALA A 47 18.08 8.64 1.86
C ALA A 47 17.76 10.07 2.32
N LEU A 48 16.80 10.24 3.22
CA LEU A 48 16.46 11.54 3.81
C LEU A 48 17.63 12.14 4.60
N ASN A 49 18.40 11.31 5.30
CA ASN A 49 19.60 11.76 6.00
C ASN A 49 20.69 12.26 5.02
N LEU A 50 20.81 11.61 3.87
CA LEU A 50 21.71 12.05 2.78
C LEU A 50 21.24 13.36 2.15
N LEU A 51 19.92 13.57 2.03
CA LEU A 51 19.33 14.77 1.43
C LEU A 51 19.25 15.97 2.39
N SER A 52 19.29 15.73 3.71
CA SER A 52 19.15 16.71 4.78
C SER A 52 19.98 18.00 4.60
N PRO A 53 21.27 17.93 4.19
CA PRO A 53 22.10 19.12 4.01
C PRO A 53 21.57 20.06 2.92
N TYR A 54 20.92 19.51 1.88
CA TYR A 54 20.46 20.24 0.69
C TYR A 54 19.09 20.91 0.89
N VAL A 55 18.35 20.52 1.93
CA VAL A 55 17.02 21.06 2.27
C VAL A 55 17.07 22.56 2.54
N ARG A 56 18.18 23.10 3.06
CA ARG A 56 18.27 24.53 3.37
C ARG A 56 18.54 25.38 2.14
N SER A 57 19.29 24.86 1.18
CA SER A 57 19.75 25.57 -0.01
C SER A 57 18.83 25.40 -1.22
N ASP A 58 18.17 24.24 -1.38
CA ASP A 58 17.37 23.94 -2.56
C ASP A 58 15.87 23.71 -2.22
N PRO A 59 14.94 24.52 -2.79
CA PRO A 59 13.50 24.26 -2.74
C PRO A 59 13.06 22.87 -3.23
N ARG A 60 13.72 22.30 -4.26
CA ARG A 60 13.44 20.96 -4.80
C ARG A 60 13.78 19.89 -3.78
N ALA A 61 14.94 19.99 -3.13
CA ALA A 61 15.31 19.09 -2.05
C ALA A 61 14.31 19.14 -0.89
N ARG A 62 13.79 20.34 -0.54
CA ARG A 62 12.70 20.47 0.46
C ARG A 62 11.44 19.73 0.05
N HIS A 63 11.01 19.89 -1.20
CA HIS A 63 9.81 19.23 -1.68
C HIS A 63 9.98 17.72 -1.67
N LEU A 64 11.11 17.25 -2.21
CA LEU A 64 11.49 15.84 -2.25
C LEU A 64 11.49 15.20 -0.86
N VAL A 65 12.10 15.86 0.13
CA VAL A 65 12.11 15.39 1.52
C VAL A 65 10.70 15.30 2.11
N ARG A 66 9.83 16.29 1.86
CA ARG A 66 8.43 16.25 2.32
C ARG A 66 7.64 15.11 1.69
N SER A 67 7.80 14.90 0.39
CA SER A 67 7.13 13.82 -0.34
C SER A 67 7.59 12.45 0.18
N ALA A 68 8.91 12.28 0.36
CA ALA A 68 9.47 11.05 0.92
C ALA A 68 9.05 10.79 2.38
N GLU A 69 8.92 11.83 3.20
CA GLU A 69 8.37 11.70 4.55
C GLU A 69 6.90 11.26 4.56
N ALA A 70 6.10 11.75 3.60
CA ALA A 70 4.71 11.31 3.41
C ALA A 70 4.66 9.84 2.97
N LEU A 71 5.45 9.46 1.96
CA LEU A 71 5.57 8.08 1.49
C LEU A 71 5.97 7.12 2.62
N LYS A 72 6.92 7.53 3.48
CA LYS A 72 7.31 6.74 4.66
C LYS A 72 6.13 6.46 5.60
N LYS A 73 5.26 7.45 5.83
CA LYS A 73 4.05 7.29 6.66
C LYS A 73 3.04 6.35 5.99
N GLU A 74 2.90 6.44 4.68
CA GLU A 74 2.00 5.57 3.91
C GLU A 74 2.47 4.12 3.91
N LEU A 75 3.77 3.87 3.72
CA LEU A 75 4.37 2.53 3.80
C LEU A 75 4.11 1.85 5.15
N LEU A 76 4.16 2.61 6.24
CA LEU A 76 3.91 2.11 7.60
C LEU A 76 2.42 2.13 7.98
N SER A 77 1.55 2.64 7.10
CA SER A 77 0.11 2.62 7.34
C SER A 77 -0.43 1.20 7.16
N VAL A 78 -0.90 0.61 8.26
CA VAL A 78 -1.53 -0.72 8.25
C VAL A 78 -3.00 -0.66 7.80
N ARG A 79 -3.54 0.54 7.58
CA ARG A 79 -4.96 0.75 7.25
C ARG A 79 -5.40 -0.06 6.03
N GLU A 80 -4.59 -0.04 4.96
CA GLU A 80 -4.92 -0.75 3.72
C GLU A 80 -4.85 -2.28 3.88
N MET A 81 -3.89 -2.77 4.68
CA MET A 81 -3.78 -4.19 5.00
C MET A 81 -4.99 -4.68 5.80
N ILE A 82 -5.40 -3.92 6.81
CA ILE A 82 -6.59 -4.24 7.62
C ILE A 82 -7.85 -4.21 6.76
N VAL A 83 -8.03 -3.19 5.91
CA VAL A 83 -9.20 -3.09 5.03
C VAL A 83 -9.27 -4.28 4.07
N LYS A 84 -8.15 -4.67 3.42
CA LYS A 84 -8.10 -5.88 2.58
C LYS A 84 -8.50 -7.13 3.38
N GLN A 85 -7.96 -7.30 4.58
CA GLN A 85 -8.23 -8.48 5.40
C GLN A 85 -9.68 -8.55 5.88
N VAL A 86 -10.28 -7.41 6.25
CA VAL A 86 -11.70 -7.31 6.63
C VAL A 86 -12.61 -7.59 5.44
N LEU A 87 -12.28 -7.11 4.23
CA LEU A 87 -13.04 -7.40 3.02
C LEU A 87 -12.98 -8.90 2.66
N GLN A 88 -11.79 -9.51 2.69
CA GLN A 88 -11.64 -10.95 2.46
C GLN A 88 -12.43 -11.80 3.48
N GLN A 89 -12.45 -11.40 4.75
CA GLN A 89 -13.24 -12.10 5.78
C GLN A 89 -14.75 -11.97 5.52
N LYS A 90 -15.25 -10.82 5.05
CA LYS A 90 -16.66 -10.65 4.69
C LYS A 90 -17.06 -11.53 3.51
N ASP A 91 -16.21 -11.63 2.49
CA ASP A 91 -16.48 -12.49 1.33
C ASP A 91 -16.53 -13.96 1.73
N GLN A 92 -15.61 -14.40 2.59
CA GLN A 92 -15.61 -15.76 3.15
C GLN A 92 -16.87 -16.05 4.00
N GLN A 93 -17.30 -15.11 4.84
CA GLN A 93 -18.54 -15.25 5.62
C GLN A 93 -19.77 -15.34 4.72
N SER A 94 -19.83 -14.54 3.65
CA SER A 94 -20.91 -14.55 2.66
C SER A 94 -21.00 -15.90 1.92
N LEU A 95 -19.86 -16.44 1.49
CA LEU A 95 -19.76 -17.77 0.87
C LEU A 95 -20.22 -18.89 1.82
N LEU A 96 -19.75 -18.89 3.06
CA LEU A 96 -20.16 -19.88 4.06
C LEU A 96 -21.68 -19.82 4.32
N HIS A 97 -22.24 -18.62 4.41
CA HIS A 97 -23.68 -18.44 4.58
C HIS A 97 -24.48 -18.99 3.38
N ALA A 98 -24.03 -18.74 2.15
CA ALA A 98 -24.66 -19.28 0.94
C ALA A 98 -24.65 -20.82 0.90
N ILE A 99 -23.54 -21.45 1.28
CA ILE A 99 -23.41 -22.92 1.36
C ILE A 99 -24.37 -23.50 2.42
N ILE A 100 -24.49 -22.85 3.58
CA ILE A 100 -25.41 -23.26 4.65
C ILE A 100 -26.88 -23.13 4.19
N MET A 101 -27.24 -22.06 3.49
CA MET A 101 -28.60 -21.86 2.98
C MET A 101 -28.97 -22.88 1.90
N GLN A 102 -28.07 -23.20 0.97
CA GLN A 102 -28.32 -24.26 -0.03
C GLN A 102 -28.55 -25.63 0.62
N LYS A 103 -27.80 -25.94 1.69
CA LYS A 103 -27.96 -27.21 2.41
C LYS A 103 -29.29 -27.31 3.17
N LYS A 104 -29.93 -26.18 3.52
CA LYS A 104 -31.25 -26.13 4.16
C LYS A 104 -32.44 -26.15 3.20
N GLY A 105 -32.22 -25.95 1.90
CA GLY A 105 -33.30 -25.88 0.88
C GLY A 105 -33.71 -27.22 0.25
N GLY A 106 -33.11 -28.34 0.64
CA GLY A 106 -33.36 -29.66 0.05
C GLY A 106 -34.47 -30.45 0.75
N ALA A 107 -35.74 -30.05 0.56
CA ALA A 107 -36.92 -30.93 0.46
C ALA A 107 -38.21 -30.09 0.31
N PRO A 108 -38.80 -29.98 -0.89
CA PRO A 108 -40.24 -29.82 -0.97
C PRO A 108 -40.86 -31.19 -0.66
N ARG A 109 -41.49 -31.35 0.51
CA ARG A 109 -42.48 -32.42 0.68
C ARG A 109 -43.78 -31.89 0.10
N ASP A 110 -44.25 -32.56 -0.94
CA ASP A 110 -45.52 -32.28 -1.61
C ASP A 110 -46.69 -32.24 -0.59
N PRO A 111 -47.64 -31.31 -0.74
CA PRO A 111 -48.74 -31.15 0.20
C PRO A 111 -49.90 -32.17 0.05
N GLU A 112 -49.72 -33.32 -0.62
CA GLU A 112 -50.85 -34.19 -1.01
C GLU A 112 -51.05 -35.52 -0.25
N GLU A 113 -50.29 -35.83 0.81
CA GLU A 113 -50.52 -37.07 1.61
C GLU A 113 -51.13 -36.81 3.00
N MET A 114 -52.22 -36.03 3.07
CA MET A 114 -53.04 -35.91 4.30
C MET A 114 -54.55 -36.02 4.04
N SER A 115 -54.94 -36.79 3.03
CA SER A 115 -56.31 -37.28 2.89
C SER A 115 -56.32 -38.70 2.35
N ARG A 116 -56.13 -39.65 3.26
CA ARG A 116 -56.74 -40.99 3.26
C ARG A 116 -56.51 -41.67 4.61
#